data_AF-A0A936U4X7-F1
#
_entry.id   AF-A0A936U4X7-F1
#
_cell.length_a   1.000
_cell.length_b   1.000
_cell.length_c   1.000
_cell.angle_alpha   90.00
_cell.angle_beta   90.00
_cell.angle_gamma   90.00
#
_symmetry.space_group_name_H-M   'P 1'
#
loop_
_entity.id
_entity.type
_entity.pdbx_description
1 polymer ?
#
loop_
_entity_poly.entity_id
_entity_poly.type
_entity_poly.pdbx_seq_one_letter_code
_entity_poly.pdbx_strand_id
1 'polypeptide(L)'
;MSLTRKGAIHEALTLAARMADESDTLDDPKARFFGRFTYACALGRLGRVDEALPLLEELIQHSQEHGLPFERGLTLFERVSTSYRRGQLDDAERDAIDAAELFVSLGARWHVASMINIQGVCALDRGELSRAETLLRQALDRFEALGAADATLAAVNLGLLTLKQGRPEDALHILTPAVRRLHAQGDHLHELEVRLHLLDAYARLGRWTGWDEELNALSAHAAALPASRADLLRLLEEAADAAQDAGWTQGAARARALVRSIGARASAAAPATTG
;
A
#
# COMPACT_ATOMS: atom_id res chain seq x y z
N MET A 1 14.97 12.90 -9.29
CA MET A 1 13.54 13.23 -9.04
C MET A 1 13.08 13.01 -7.57
N SER A 2 13.95 12.76 -6.58
CA SER A 2 13.50 12.51 -5.18
C SER A 2 13.42 13.76 -4.30
N LEU A 3 14.19 14.81 -4.59
CA LEU A 3 14.18 16.08 -3.83
C LEU A 3 12.93 16.94 -4.14
N THR A 4 12.49 16.98 -5.40
CA THR A 4 11.30 17.74 -5.81
C THR A 4 10.00 17.15 -5.26
N ARG A 5 9.88 15.83 -5.15
CA ARG A 5 8.68 15.19 -4.59
C ARG A 5 8.58 15.41 -3.08
N LYS A 6 9.69 15.33 -2.32
CA LYS A 6 9.70 15.65 -0.89
C LYS A 6 9.43 17.14 -0.63
N GLY A 7 10.01 18.03 -1.43
CA GLY A 7 9.73 19.47 -1.39
C GLY A 7 8.25 19.77 -1.65
N ALA A 8 7.68 19.19 -2.70
CA ALA A 8 6.27 19.36 -3.05
C ALA A 8 5.31 18.81 -1.97
N ILE A 9 5.66 17.71 -1.29
CA ILE A 9 4.83 17.17 -0.20
C ILE A 9 4.93 18.07 1.04
N HIS A 10 6.10 18.65 1.34
CA HIS A 10 6.24 19.60 2.45
C HIS A 10 5.47 20.91 2.17
N GLU A 11 5.55 21.44 0.95
CA GLU A 11 4.75 22.58 0.50
C GLU A 11 3.25 22.27 0.58
N ALA A 12 2.83 21.07 0.14
CA ALA A 12 1.44 20.64 0.24
C ALA A 12 0.96 20.56 1.70
N LEU A 13 1.83 20.16 2.63
CA LEU A 13 1.51 20.15 4.06
C LEU A 13 1.37 21.56 4.63
N THR A 14 2.27 22.48 4.28
CA THR A 14 2.17 23.89 4.69
C THR A 14 0.88 24.52 4.14
N LEU A 15 0.53 24.22 2.90
CA LEU A 15 -0.71 24.69 2.30
C LEU A 15 -1.93 24.10 3.03
N ALA A 16 -1.93 22.80 3.30
CA ALA A 16 -3.02 22.14 4.00
C ALA A 16 -3.20 22.67 5.44
N ALA A 17 -2.10 22.98 6.14
CA ALA A 17 -2.15 23.61 7.46
C ALA A 17 -2.82 24.99 7.41
N ARG A 18 -2.42 25.83 6.45
CA ARG A 18 -3.04 27.14 6.24
C ARG A 18 -4.52 27.04 5.88
N MET A 19 -4.89 26.09 5.03
CA MET A 19 -6.29 25.84 4.70
C MET A 19 -7.11 25.43 5.91
N ALA A 20 -6.53 24.64 6.83
CA ALA A 20 -7.19 24.29 8.09
C ALA A 20 -7.42 25.54 8.94
N ASP A 21 -6.38 26.35 9.18
CA ASP A 21 -6.47 27.59 9.97
C ASP A 21 -7.49 28.59 9.39
N GLU A 22 -7.45 28.79 8.06
CA GLU A 22 -8.40 29.67 7.37
C GLU A 22 -9.83 29.13 7.49
N SER A 23 -10.02 27.81 7.34
CA SER A 23 -11.34 27.19 7.43
C SER A 23 -11.96 27.32 8.83
N ASP A 24 -11.17 27.29 9.90
CA ASP A 24 -11.64 27.42 11.28
C ASP A 24 -12.28 28.78 11.57
N THR A 25 -11.95 29.81 10.77
CA THR A 25 -12.57 31.14 10.87
C THR A 25 -13.95 31.23 10.22
N LEU A 26 -14.34 30.24 9.41
CA LEU A 26 -15.60 30.24 8.66
C LEU A 26 -16.74 29.73 9.52
N ASP A 27 -17.93 30.32 9.42
CA ASP A 27 -19.15 29.81 10.07
C ASP A 27 -19.86 28.74 9.23
N ASP A 28 -19.08 27.76 8.72
CA ASP A 28 -19.60 26.60 7.99
C ASP A 28 -18.92 25.32 8.52
N PRO A 29 -19.66 24.42 9.20
CA PRO A 29 -19.14 23.16 9.71
C PRO A 29 -18.50 22.28 8.63
N LYS A 30 -18.98 22.35 7.38
CA LYS A 30 -18.40 21.56 6.28
C LYS A 30 -17.09 22.14 5.78
N ALA A 31 -17.00 23.46 5.61
CA ALA A 31 -15.74 24.10 5.25
C ALA A 31 -14.64 23.83 6.29
N ARG A 32 -14.96 23.97 7.60
CA ARG A 32 -14.05 23.60 8.71
C ARG A 32 -13.59 22.15 8.61
N PHE A 33 -14.54 21.24 8.37
CA PHE A 33 -14.23 19.82 8.21
C PHE A 33 -13.23 19.60 7.08
N PHE A 34 -13.47 20.13 5.87
CA PHE A 34 -12.61 19.85 4.72
C PHE A 34 -11.21 20.45 4.84
N GLY A 35 -11.06 21.63 5.43
CA GLY A 35 -9.74 22.23 5.67
C GLY A 35 -8.90 21.35 6.59
N ARG A 36 -9.46 20.99 7.75
CA ARG A 36 -8.81 20.11 8.74
C ARG A 36 -8.61 18.68 8.23
N PHE A 37 -9.58 18.11 7.51
CA PHE A 37 -9.47 16.77 6.90
C PHE A 37 -8.34 16.71 5.88
N THR A 38 -8.19 17.75 5.05
CA THR A 38 -7.09 17.84 4.08
C THR A 38 -5.74 17.85 4.79
N TYR A 39 -5.63 18.58 5.90
CA TYR A 39 -4.43 18.61 6.73
C TYR A 39 -4.13 17.24 7.37
N ALA A 40 -5.14 16.57 7.93
CA ALA A 40 -5.01 15.22 8.46
C ALA A 40 -4.51 14.21 7.41
N CYS A 41 -5.07 14.25 6.20
CA CYS A 41 -4.61 13.42 5.08
C CYS A 41 -3.14 13.67 4.75
N ALA A 42 -2.71 14.93 4.72
CA ALA A 42 -1.33 15.30 4.41
C ALA A 42 -0.35 14.78 5.48
N LEU A 43 -0.71 14.90 6.77
CA LEU A 43 0.07 14.34 7.89
C LEU A 43 0.17 12.80 7.76
N GLY A 44 -0.95 12.13 7.50
CA GLY A 44 -0.99 10.68 7.33
C GLY A 44 -0.10 10.18 6.18
N ARG A 45 -0.12 10.85 5.03
CA ARG A 45 0.73 10.53 3.87
C ARG A 45 2.22 10.78 4.12
N LEU A 46 2.55 11.74 4.98
CA LEU A 46 3.91 12.02 5.41
C LEU A 46 4.42 11.04 6.49
N GLY A 47 3.56 10.14 6.99
CA GLY A 47 3.90 9.26 8.09
C GLY A 47 3.95 9.97 9.45
N ARG A 48 3.47 11.22 9.54
CA ARG A 48 3.32 11.96 10.80
C ARG A 48 2.07 11.47 11.55
N VAL A 49 2.05 10.17 11.82
CA VAL A 49 0.87 9.45 12.33
C VAL A 49 0.44 9.97 13.69
N ASP A 50 1.39 10.29 14.57
CA ASP A 50 1.13 10.80 15.92
C ASP A 50 0.41 12.16 15.92
N GLU A 51 0.51 12.92 14.81
CA GLU A 51 -0.22 14.18 14.63
C GLU A 51 -1.52 14.00 13.85
N ALA A 52 -1.57 13.04 12.93
CA ALA A 52 -2.76 12.77 12.13
C ALA A 52 -3.89 12.16 12.96
N LEU A 53 -3.60 11.19 13.84
CA LEU A 53 -4.63 10.43 14.56
C LEU A 53 -5.51 11.28 15.48
N PRO A 54 -4.97 12.17 16.34
CA PRO A 54 -5.81 13.03 17.17
C PRO A 54 -6.73 13.94 16.34
N LEU A 55 -6.20 14.48 15.23
CA LEU A 55 -6.98 15.32 14.32
C LEU A 55 -8.13 14.55 13.65
N LEU A 56 -7.89 13.29 13.26
CA LEU A 56 -8.93 12.42 12.69
C LEU A 56 -9.99 12.06 13.74
N GLU A 57 -9.61 11.86 15.00
CA GLU A 57 -10.56 11.63 16.10
C GLU A 57 -11.47 12.84 16.33
N GLU A 58 -10.90 14.04 16.37
CA GLU A 58 -11.69 15.29 16.47
C GLU A 58 -12.64 15.47 15.28
N LEU A 59 -12.21 15.10 14.07
CA LEU A 59 -13.05 15.18 12.86
C LEU A 59 -14.20 14.16 12.86
N ILE A 60 -13.99 12.96 13.42
CA ILE A 60 -15.06 11.98 13.62
C ILE A 60 -16.11 12.53 14.58
N GLN A 61 -15.68 13.14 15.69
CA GLN A 61 -16.60 13.74 16.65
C GLN A 61 -17.34 14.94 16.05
N HIS A 62 -16.64 15.85 15.37
CA HIS A 62 -17.23 17.01 14.70
C HIS A 62 -18.28 16.58 13.66
N SER A 63 -17.95 15.63 12.80
CA SER A 63 -18.88 15.13 11.78
C SER A 63 -20.09 14.43 12.38
N GLN A 64 -19.93 13.75 13.52
CA GLN A 64 -21.06 13.17 14.25
C GLN A 64 -21.99 14.23 14.86
N GLU A 65 -21.43 15.24 15.54
CA GLU A 65 -22.20 16.33 16.17
C GLU A 65 -23.00 17.15 15.17
N HIS A 66 -22.46 17.34 13.96
CA HIS A 66 -23.09 18.14 12.91
C HIS A 66 -23.92 17.33 11.91
N GLY A 67 -24.11 16.02 12.15
CA GLY A 67 -24.93 15.17 11.28
C GLY A 67 -24.36 15.03 9.86
N LEU A 68 -23.05 14.84 9.76
CA LEU A 68 -22.29 14.73 8.51
C LEU A 68 -21.81 13.28 8.28
N PRO A 69 -22.71 12.34 7.91
CA PRO A 69 -22.38 10.91 7.87
C PRO A 69 -21.36 10.55 6.78
N PHE A 70 -21.37 11.24 5.63
CA PHE A 70 -20.42 10.94 4.57
C PHE A 70 -19.01 11.38 4.97
N GLU A 71 -18.88 12.58 5.52
CA GLU A 71 -17.65 13.14 6.09
C GLU A 71 -17.09 12.24 7.20
N ARG A 72 -17.94 11.75 8.10
CA ARG A 72 -17.54 10.78 9.14
C ARG A 72 -16.97 9.50 8.52
N GLY A 73 -17.62 8.99 7.46
CA GLY A 73 -17.12 7.85 6.69
C GLY A 73 -15.74 8.10 6.09
N LEU A 74 -15.52 9.27 5.48
CA LEU A 74 -14.22 9.65 4.93
C LEU A 74 -13.13 9.75 6.00
N THR A 75 -13.48 10.28 7.18
CA THR A 75 -12.51 10.37 8.29
C THR A 75 -12.14 9.01 8.85
N LEU A 76 -13.13 8.12 9.04
CA LEU A 76 -12.86 6.74 9.42
C LEU A 76 -11.98 6.05 8.36
N PHE A 77 -12.30 6.20 7.08
CA PHE A 77 -11.50 5.66 5.97
C PHE A 77 -10.01 6.07 6.04
N GLU A 78 -9.71 7.35 6.33
CA GLU A 78 -8.32 7.78 6.49
C GLU A 78 -7.69 7.35 7.82
N ARG A 79 -8.47 7.27 8.90
CA ARG A 79 -7.97 6.76 10.18
C ARG A 79 -7.59 5.29 10.09
N VAL A 80 -8.41 4.47 9.42
CA VAL A 80 -8.10 3.07 9.09
C VAL A 80 -6.74 2.96 8.40
N SER A 81 -6.53 3.73 7.33
CA SER A 81 -5.27 3.71 6.58
C SER A 81 -4.08 4.16 7.43
N THR A 82 -4.29 5.13 8.33
CA THR A 82 -3.26 5.68 9.21
C THR A 82 -2.89 4.73 10.35
N SER A 83 -3.88 4.16 11.03
CA SER A 83 -3.71 3.15 12.09
C SER A 83 -3.07 1.88 11.55
N TYR A 84 -3.47 1.43 10.35
CA TYR A 84 -2.84 0.29 9.68
C TYR A 84 -1.33 0.52 9.46
N ARG A 85 -0.94 1.69 8.92
CA ARG A 85 0.49 2.05 8.73
C ARG A 85 1.28 2.11 10.04
N ARG A 86 0.62 2.36 11.18
CA ARG A 86 1.23 2.36 12.52
C ARG A 86 1.34 0.96 13.13
N GLY A 87 0.74 -0.05 12.52
CA GLY A 87 0.63 -1.40 13.06
C GLY A 87 -0.50 -1.58 14.07
N GLN A 88 -1.41 -0.61 14.21
CA GLN A 88 -2.58 -0.69 15.08
C GLN A 88 -3.71 -1.43 14.37
N LEU A 89 -3.52 -2.74 14.16
CA LEU A 89 -4.43 -3.56 13.35
C LEU A 89 -5.85 -3.64 13.95
N ASP A 90 -5.97 -3.68 15.28
CA ASP A 90 -7.28 -3.77 15.96
C ASP A 90 -8.09 -2.48 15.77
N ASP A 91 -7.46 -1.31 15.89
CA ASP A 91 -8.11 -0.03 15.64
C ASP A 91 -8.50 0.12 14.17
N ALA A 92 -7.58 -0.22 13.25
CA ALA A 92 -7.83 -0.17 11.82
C ALA A 92 -9.00 -1.06 11.40
N GLU A 93 -9.10 -2.26 11.98
CA GLU A 93 -10.18 -3.18 11.67
C GLU A 93 -11.52 -2.71 12.24
N ARG A 94 -11.57 -2.28 13.51
CA ARG A 94 -12.78 -1.74 14.12
C ARG A 94 -13.32 -0.58 13.28
N ASP A 95 -12.45 0.37 12.96
CA ASP A 95 -12.84 1.54 12.19
C ASP A 95 -13.26 1.19 10.76
N ALA A 96 -12.67 0.14 10.16
CA ALA A 96 -13.07 -0.33 8.84
C ALA A 96 -14.46 -0.97 8.86
N ILE A 97 -14.83 -1.67 9.94
CA ILE A 97 -16.19 -2.18 10.16
C ILE A 97 -17.18 -1.02 10.25
N ASP A 98 -16.91 -0.05 11.14
CA ASP A 98 -17.79 1.11 11.35
C ASP A 98 -17.95 1.94 10.07
N ALA A 99 -16.86 2.15 9.34
CA ALA A 99 -16.88 2.84 8.05
C ALA A 99 -17.67 2.06 6.99
N ALA A 100 -17.48 0.74 6.89
CA ALA A 100 -18.20 -0.09 5.92
C ALA A 100 -19.71 -0.02 6.15
N GLU A 101 -20.18 -0.15 7.39
CA GLU A 101 -21.61 -0.05 7.74
C GLU A 101 -22.18 1.32 7.36
N LEU A 102 -21.45 2.39 7.64
CA LEU A 102 -21.83 3.74 7.28
C LEU A 102 -21.90 3.92 5.76
N PHE A 103 -20.89 3.48 5.02
CA PHE A 103 -20.86 3.57 3.56
C PHE A 103 -21.93 2.70 2.88
N VAL A 104 -22.31 1.56 3.47
CA VAL A 104 -23.47 0.78 3.03
C VAL A 104 -24.75 1.62 3.14
N SER A 105 -24.97 2.29 4.28
CA SER A 105 -26.16 3.15 4.47
C SER A 105 -26.22 4.33 3.48
N LEU A 106 -25.06 4.77 3.01
CA LEU A 106 -24.90 5.88 2.06
C LEU A 106 -24.85 5.43 0.59
N GLY A 107 -24.88 4.12 0.31
CA GLY A 107 -24.74 3.60 -1.04
C GLY A 107 -23.35 3.82 -1.68
N ALA A 108 -22.33 4.13 -0.88
CA ALA A 108 -20.97 4.43 -1.33
C ALA A 108 -20.17 3.14 -1.63
N ARG A 109 -20.56 2.43 -2.70
CA ARG A 109 -20.10 1.08 -3.03
C ARG A 109 -18.58 0.90 -3.12
N TRP A 110 -17.87 1.89 -3.69
CA TRP A 110 -16.40 1.83 -3.77
C TRP A 110 -15.77 1.82 -2.37
N HIS A 111 -16.23 2.69 -1.47
CA HIS A 111 -15.70 2.75 -0.11
C HIS A 111 -15.99 1.47 0.68
N VAL A 112 -17.16 0.85 0.47
CA VAL A 112 -17.47 -0.47 1.05
C VAL A 112 -16.45 -1.51 0.61
N ALA A 113 -16.14 -1.59 -0.68
CA ALA A 113 -15.14 -2.53 -1.20
C ALA A 113 -13.75 -2.27 -0.59
N SER A 114 -13.35 -1.00 -0.47
CA SER A 114 -12.07 -0.61 0.14
C SER A 114 -11.97 -0.98 1.62
N MET A 115 -13.05 -0.80 2.40
CA MET A 115 -13.05 -1.19 3.82
C MET A 115 -12.99 -2.71 3.99
N ILE A 116 -13.70 -3.48 3.15
CA ILE A 116 -13.60 -4.95 3.14
C ILE A 116 -12.17 -5.40 2.77
N ASN A 117 -11.55 -4.74 1.79
CA ASN A 117 -10.16 -5.04 1.42
C ASN A 117 -9.22 -4.84 2.60
N ILE A 118 -9.34 -3.74 3.33
CA ILE A 118 -8.48 -3.45 4.48
C ILE A 118 -8.71 -4.45 5.61
N GLN A 119 -9.96 -4.84 5.91
CA GLN A 119 -10.23 -5.93 6.84
C GLN A 119 -9.53 -7.23 6.42
N GLY A 120 -9.54 -7.54 5.12
CA GLY A 120 -8.84 -8.70 4.57
C GLY A 120 -7.32 -8.62 4.74
N VAL A 121 -6.73 -7.44 4.55
CA VAL A 121 -5.30 -7.19 4.79
C VAL A 121 -4.95 -7.28 6.28
N CYS A 122 -5.76 -6.71 7.18
CA CYS A 122 -5.56 -6.87 8.63
C CYS A 122 -5.61 -8.35 9.05
N ALA A 123 -6.59 -9.11 8.54
CA ALA A 123 -6.68 -10.55 8.78
C ALA A 123 -5.45 -11.31 8.23
N LEU A 124 -4.96 -10.91 7.05
CA LEU A 124 -3.76 -11.48 6.45
C LEU A 124 -2.53 -11.27 7.33
N ASP A 125 -2.34 -10.06 7.86
CA ASP A 125 -1.21 -9.70 8.72
C ASP A 125 -1.25 -10.41 10.07
N ARG A 126 -2.44 -10.72 10.60
CA ARG A 126 -2.62 -11.57 11.78
C ARG A 126 -2.47 -13.07 11.50
N GLY A 127 -2.34 -13.47 10.23
CA GLY A 127 -2.27 -14.89 9.84
C GLY A 127 -3.62 -15.61 9.84
N GLU A 128 -4.74 -14.88 9.87
CA GLU A 128 -6.10 -15.41 9.78
C GLU A 128 -6.45 -15.76 8.31
N LEU A 129 -5.66 -16.66 7.70
CA LEU A 129 -5.61 -16.84 6.24
C LEU A 129 -6.98 -17.16 5.60
N SER A 130 -7.82 -17.96 6.26
CA SER A 130 -9.16 -18.31 5.75
C SER A 130 -10.12 -17.11 5.74
N ARG A 131 -10.03 -16.27 6.77
CA ARG A 131 -10.84 -15.06 6.89
C ARG A 131 -10.36 -14.01 5.89
N ALA A 132 -9.05 -13.83 5.78
CA ALA A 132 -8.43 -12.98 4.77
C ALA A 132 -8.86 -13.37 3.35
N GLU A 133 -8.86 -14.67 3.01
CA GLU A 133 -9.31 -15.16 1.70
C GLU A 133 -10.74 -14.73 1.37
N THR A 134 -11.62 -14.92 2.35
CA THR A 134 -13.04 -14.58 2.22
C THR A 134 -13.23 -13.08 1.99
N LEU A 135 -12.54 -12.24 2.76
CA LEU A 135 -12.63 -10.78 2.67
C LEU A 135 -12.00 -10.24 1.39
N LEU A 136 -10.80 -10.71 1.02
CA LEU A 136 -10.09 -10.23 -0.16
C LEU A 136 -10.80 -10.62 -1.46
N ARG A 137 -11.37 -11.84 -1.56
CA ARG A 137 -12.23 -12.20 -2.70
C ARG A 137 -13.45 -11.31 -2.77
N GLN A 138 -14.12 -11.10 -1.64
CA GLN A 138 -15.28 -10.23 -1.55
C GLN A 138 -15.00 -8.78 -1.97
N ALA A 139 -13.82 -8.25 -1.64
CA ALA A 139 -13.41 -6.93 -2.08
C ALA A 139 -13.09 -6.90 -3.58
N LEU A 140 -12.34 -7.89 -4.07
CA LEU A 140 -12.00 -8.03 -5.49
C LEU A 140 -13.26 -8.09 -6.36
N ASP A 141 -14.21 -8.98 -6.04
CA ASP A 141 -15.47 -9.13 -6.78
C ASP A 141 -16.25 -7.80 -6.84
N ARG A 142 -16.25 -7.03 -5.75
CA ARG A 142 -16.91 -5.72 -5.69
C ARG A 142 -16.19 -4.68 -6.54
N PHE A 143 -14.86 -4.62 -6.49
CA PHE A 143 -14.10 -3.69 -7.33
C PHE A 143 -14.24 -4.03 -8.81
N GLU A 144 -14.22 -5.31 -9.18
CA GLU A 144 -14.44 -5.76 -10.56
C GLU A 144 -15.84 -5.41 -11.05
N ALA A 145 -16.88 -5.62 -10.23
CA ALA A 145 -18.25 -5.23 -10.55
C ALA A 145 -18.41 -3.70 -10.74
N LEU A 146 -17.53 -2.90 -10.13
CA LEU A 146 -17.49 -1.45 -10.30
C LEU A 146 -16.60 -0.99 -11.46
N GLY A 147 -15.81 -1.89 -12.07
CA GLY A 147 -14.75 -1.52 -13.01
C GLY A 147 -13.67 -0.64 -12.38
N ALA A 148 -13.46 -0.75 -11.07
CA ALA A 148 -12.54 0.08 -10.32
C ALA A 148 -11.08 -0.36 -10.54
N ALA A 149 -10.16 0.60 -10.65
CA ALA A 149 -8.73 0.33 -10.80
C ALA A 149 -8.14 -0.44 -9.60
N ASP A 150 -8.73 -0.25 -8.41
CA ASP A 150 -8.37 -0.90 -7.15
C ASP A 150 -8.53 -2.43 -7.19
N ALA A 151 -9.29 -2.97 -8.15
CA ALA A 151 -9.35 -4.42 -8.38
C ALA A 151 -7.94 -5.02 -8.56
N THR A 152 -7.01 -4.27 -9.16
CA THR A 152 -5.63 -4.72 -9.32
C THR A 152 -4.93 -4.92 -7.97
N LEU A 153 -5.06 -3.97 -7.04
CA LEU A 153 -4.44 -4.08 -5.71
C LEU A 153 -5.13 -5.13 -4.84
N ALA A 154 -6.46 -5.26 -4.93
CA ALA A 154 -7.18 -6.35 -4.27
C ALA A 154 -6.72 -7.73 -4.77
N ALA A 155 -6.49 -7.87 -6.08
CA ALA A 155 -5.91 -9.09 -6.65
C ALA A 155 -4.48 -9.34 -6.17
N VAL A 156 -3.65 -8.30 -6.05
CA VAL A 156 -2.31 -8.43 -5.45
C VAL A 156 -2.41 -8.99 -4.04
N ASN A 157 -3.23 -8.40 -3.16
CA ASN A 157 -3.41 -8.89 -1.80
C ASN A 157 -3.84 -10.37 -1.76
N LEU A 158 -4.76 -10.76 -2.64
CA LEU A 158 -5.20 -12.15 -2.76
C LEU A 158 -4.06 -13.08 -3.21
N GLY A 159 -3.22 -12.66 -4.16
CA GLY A 159 -2.05 -13.44 -4.60
C GLY A 159 -0.94 -13.55 -3.54
N LEU A 160 -0.75 -12.51 -2.71
CA LEU A 160 0.16 -12.58 -1.56
C LEU A 160 -0.37 -13.55 -0.49
N LEU A 161 -1.68 -13.56 -0.26
CA LEU A 161 -2.33 -14.53 0.60
C LEU A 161 -2.09 -15.97 0.09
N THR A 162 -2.27 -16.24 -1.21
CA THR A 162 -2.07 -17.60 -1.73
C THR A 162 -0.62 -18.07 -1.58
N LEU A 163 0.37 -17.17 -1.71
CA LEU A 163 1.77 -17.49 -1.37
C LEU A 163 1.97 -17.84 0.11
N LYS A 164 1.37 -17.07 1.02
CA LYS A 164 1.41 -17.35 2.47
C LYS A 164 0.74 -18.69 2.81
N GLN A 165 -0.29 -19.09 2.06
CA GLN A 165 -0.93 -20.40 2.18
C GLN A 165 -0.14 -21.55 1.52
N GLY A 166 1.01 -21.27 0.91
CA GLY A 166 1.80 -22.29 0.22
C GLY A 166 1.22 -22.75 -1.11
N ARG A 167 0.45 -21.88 -1.80
CA ARG A 167 -0.18 -22.14 -3.11
C ARG A 167 0.47 -21.29 -4.22
N PRO A 168 1.74 -21.57 -4.60
CA PRO A 168 2.46 -20.76 -5.57
C PRO A 168 1.87 -20.80 -6.98
N GLU A 169 1.21 -21.88 -7.41
CA GLU A 169 0.48 -21.91 -8.69
C GLU A 169 -0.66 -20.88 -8.73
N ASP A 170 -1.48 -20.85 -7.67
CA ASP A 170 -2.58 -19.88 -7.55
C ASP A 170 -2.03 -18.45 -7.52
N ALA A 171 -0.91 -18.24 -6.83
CA ALA A 171 -0.22 -16.95 -6.82
C ALA A 171 0.22 -16.52 -8.22
N LEU A 172 0.86 -17.39 -9.01
CA LEU A 172 1.23 -17.07 -10.39
C LEU A 172 -0.01 -16.71 -11.23
N HIS A 173 -1.10 -17.48 -11.09
CA HIS A 173 -2.34 -17.22 -11.82
C HIS A 173 -2.91 -15.83 -11.54
N ILE A 174 -2.82 -15.36 -10.29
CA ILE A 174 -3.38 -14.08 -9.84
C ILE A 174 -2.41 -12.91 -10.07
N LEU A 175 -1.14 -13.07 -9.71
CA LEU A 175 -0.14 -11.99 -9.71
C LEU A 175 0.39 -11.67 -11.11
N THR A 176 0.50 -12.64 -12.02
CA THR A 176 1.01 -12.39 -13.38
C THR A 176 0.12 -11.44 -14.20
N PRO A 177 -1.23 -11.55 -14.18
CA PRO A 177 -2.08 -10.51 -14.78
C PRO A 177 -1.99 -9.18 -14.03
N ALA A 178 -1.90 -9.20 -12.69
CA ALA A 178 -1.84 -7.98 -11.88
C ALA A 178 -0.60 -7.13 -12.19
N VAL A 179 0.59 -7.74 -12.28
CA VAL A 179 1.84 -7.02 -12.59
C VAL A 179 1.80 -6.36 -13.98
N ARG A 180 1.14 -6.98 -14.97
CA ARG A 180 0.95 -6.37 -16.30
C ARG A 180 0.04 -5.15 -16.26
N ARG A 181 -1.02 -5.18 -15.43
CA ARG A 181 -1.91 -4.03 -15.23
C ARG A 181 -1.19 -2.88 -14.55
N LEU A 182 -0.44 -3.17 -13.48
CA LEU A 182 0.38 -2.18 -12.77
C LEU A 182 1.38 -1.51 -13.71
N HIS A 183 2.06 -2.30 -14.54
CA HIS A 183 2.96 -1.79 -15.57
C HIS A 183 2.25 -0.85 -16.55
N ALA A 184 1.08 -1.26 -17.10
CA ALA A 184 0.30 -0.46 -18.02
C ALA A 184 -0.23 0.84 -17.39
N GLN A 185 -0.45 0.85 -16.07
CA GLN A 185 -0.89 2.02 -15.29
C GLN A 185 0.27 2.94 -14.91
N GLY A 186 1.53 2.54 -15.11
CA GLY A 186 2.71 3.26 -14.65
C GLY A 186 2.92 3.21 -13.14
N ASP A 187 2.26 2.28 -12.45
CA ASP A 187 2.46 2.03 -11.01
C ASP A 187 3.68 1.14 -10.79
N HIS A 188 4.86 1.71 -11.07
CA HIS A 188 6.12 0.99 -11.00
C HIS A 188 6.46 0.51 -9.58
N LEU A 189 5.85 1.11 -8.54
CA LEU A 189 6.19 0.74 -7.18
C LEU A 189 5.56 -0.59 -6.81
N HIS A 190 4.24 -0.70 -6.96
CA HIS A 190 3.54 -1.97 -6.74
C HIS A 190 3.96 -3.00 -7.77
N GLU A 191 4.28 -2.59 -9.01
CA GLU A 191 4.82 -3.49 -10.03
C GLU A 191 6.07 -4.23 -9.50
N LEU A 192 7.05 -3.49 -8.99
CA LEU A 192 8.30 -4.06 -8.48
C LEU A 192 8.07 -4.99 -7.28
N GLU A 193 7.20 -4.61 -6.36
CA GLU A 193 6.84 -5.44 -5.21
C GLU A 193 6.22 -6.78 -5.66
N VAL A 194 5.25 -6.73 -6.58
CA VAL A 194 4.62 -7.94 -7.12
C VAL A 194 5.63 -8.83 -7.84
N ARG A 195 6.58 -8.25 -8.59
CA ARG A 195 7.64 -9.03 -9.26
C ARG A 195 8.53 -9.80 -8.27
N LEU A 196 8.84 -9.21 -7.11
CA LEU A 196 9.60 -9.89 -6.06
C LEU A 196 8.83 -11.10 -5.51
N HIS A 197 7.52 -10.98 -5.35
CA HIS A 197 6.66 -12.09 -4.94
C HIS A 197 6.51 -13.16 -6.04
N LEU A 198 6.53 -12.77 -7.32
CA LEU A 198 6.57 -13.71 -8.43
C LEU A 198 7.89 -14.51 -8.46
N LEU A 199 9.03 -13.90 -8.09
CA LEU A 199 10.29 -14.65 -7.93
C LEU A 199 10.17 -15.75 -6.88
N ASP A 200 9.59 -15.47 -5.72
CA ASP A 200 9.31 -16.50 -4.69
C ASP A 200 8.40 -17.61 -5.24
N ALA A 201 7.30 -17.23 -5.91
CA ALA A 201 6.39 -18.18 -6.55
C ALA A 201 7.10 -19.11 -7.55
N TYR A 202 7.93 -18.55 -8.45
CA TYR A 202 8.68 -19.32 -9.43
C TYR A 202 9.76 -20.20 -8.78
N ALA A 203 10.45 -19.71 -7.74
CA ALA A 203 11.47 -20.46 -7.03
C ALA A 203 10.88 -21.69 -6.32
N ARG A 204 9.75 -21.54 -5.62
CA ARG A 204 9.03 -22.66 -4.98
C ARG A 204 8.59 -23.74 -5.97
N LEU A 205 8.40 -23.36 -7.24
CA LEU A 205 8.00 -24.25 -8.32
C LEU A 205 9.16 -24.79 -9.16
N GLY A 206 10.40 -24.35 -8.90
CA GLY A 206 11.56 -24.68 -9.72
C GLY A 206 11.44 -24.19 -11.18
N ARG A 207 10.64 -23.15 -11.44
CA ARG A 207 10.34 -22.63 -12.78
C ARG A 207 11.27 -21.48 -13.15
N TRP A 208 12.50 -21.83 -13.49
CA TRP A 208 13.60 -20.89 -13.64
C TRP A 208 13.50 -19.94 -14.84
N THR A 209 12.82 -20.31 -15.91
CA THR A 209 12.59 -19.41 -17.06
C THR A 209 11.75 -18.20 -16.64
N GLY A 210 10.63 -18.43 -15.94
CA GLY A 210 9.81 -17.33 -15.41
C GLY A 210 10.53 -16.53 -14.34
N TRP A 211 11.33 -17.20 -13.49
CA TRP A 211 12.17 -16.52 -12.52
C TRP A 211 13.16 -15.54 -13.18
N ASP A 212 13.84 -15.97 -14.24
CA ASP A 212 14.78 -15.12 -14.98
C ASP A 212 14.09 -13.96 -15.72
N GLU A 213 12.88 -14.18 -16.25
CA GLU A 213 12.06 -13.13 -16.86
C GLU A 213 11.72 -12.03 -15.86
N GLU A 214 11.29 -12.39 -14.65
CA GLU A 214 10.98 -11.42 -13.60
C GLU A 214 12.23 -10.69 -13.10
N LEU A 215 13.37 -11.38 -12.95
CA LEU A 215 14.63 -10.73 -12.57
C LEU A 215 15.11 -9.74 -13.65
N ASN A 216 14.94 -10.07 -14.93
CA ASN A 216 15.25 -9.16 -16.03
C ASN A 216 14.35 -7.91 -15.98
N ALA A 217 13.05 -8.09 -15.76
CA ALA A 217 12.11 -6.99 -15.66
C ALA A 217 12.39 -6.09 -14.43
N LEU A 218 12.72 -6.67 -13.29
CA LEU A 218 13.20 -5.96 -12.11
C LEU A 218 14.46 -5.14 -12.43
N SER A 219 15.44 -5.75 -13.11
CA SER A 219 16.71 -5.09 -13.47
C SER A 219 16.50 -3.86 -14.36
N ALA A 220 15.58 -3.93 -15.32
CA ALA A 220 15.28 -2.82 -16.24
C ALA A 220 14.72 -1.59 -15.51
N HIS A 221 13.95 -1.80 -14.43
CA HIS A 221 13.29 -0.74 -13.68
C HIS A 221 14.03 -0.36 -12.38
N ALA A 222 14.93 -1.23 -11.90
CA ALA A 222 15.72 -1.02 -10.69
C ALA A 222 16.65 0.20 -10.79
N ALA A 223 17.01 0.64 -11.99
CA ALA A 223 17.75 1.88 -12.20
C ALA A 223 16.99 3.11 -11.66
N ALA A 224 15.65 3.09 -11.70
CA ALA A 224 14.77 4.18 -11.27
C ALA A 224 14.35 4.10 -9.79
N LEU A 225 14.75 3.05 -9.06
CA LEU A 225 14.35 2.86 -7.67
C LEU A 225 14.97 3.91 -6.73
N PRO A 226 14.16 4.54 -5.86
CA PRO A 226 14.70 5.38 -4.79
C PRO A 226 15.55 4.55 -3.83
N ALA A 227 16.70 5.10 -3.45
CA ALA A 227 17.63 4.56 -2.45
C ALA A 227 16.98 4.17 -1.10
N SER A 228 15.79 4.71 -0.79
CA SER A 228 15.08 4.56 0.48
C SER A 228 14.27 3.27 0.63
N ARG A 229 14.35 2.32 -0.31
CA ARG A 229 13.54 1.08 -0.29
C ARG A 229 14.34 -0.16 0.12
N ALA A 230 14.87 -0.13 1.34
CA ALA A 230 15.59 -1.27 1.94
C ALA A 230 14.72 -2.54 2.07
N ASP A 231 13.40 -2.34 2.19
CA ASP A 231 12.37 -3.39 2.18
C ASP A 231 12.40 -4.22 0.89
N LEU A 232 12.47 -3.56 -0.28
CA LEU A 232 12.52 -4.24 -1.58
C LEU A 232 13.85 -4.99 -1.78
N LEU A 233 14.96 -4.43 -1.29
CA LEU A 233 16.26 -5.11 -1.34
C LEU A 233 16.29 -6.37 -0.47
N ARG A 234 15.68 -6.34 0.71
CA ARG A 234 15.52 -7.51 1.56
C ARG A 234 14.74 -8.62 0.86
N LEU A 235 13.60 -8.28 0.25
CA LEU A 235 12.79 -9.24 -0.50
C LEU A 235 13.55 -9.84 -1.70
N LEU A 236 14.39 -9.05 -2.38
CA LEU A 236 15.23 -9.54 -3.47
C LEU A 236 16.34 -10.48 -2.97
N GLU A 237 16.91 -10.20 -1.80
CA GLU A 237 17.89 -11.11 -1.18
C GLU A 237 17.23 -12.42 -0.75
N GLU A 238 16.03 -12.37 -0.16
CA GLU A 238 15.22 -13.55 0.18
C GLU A 238 14.91 -14.40 -1.05
N ALA A 239 14.56 -13.76 -2.18
CA ALA A 239 14.36 -14.46 -3.45
C ALA A 239 15.66 -15.09 -3.98
N ALA A 240 16.81 -14.46 -3.73
CA ALA A 240 18.12 -15.00 -4.10
C ALA A 240 18.50 -16.21 -3.24
N ASP A 241 18.21 -16.16 -1.93
CA ASP A 241 18.40 -17.28 -1.01
C ASP A 241 17.51 -18.46 -1.39
N ALA A 242 16.22 -18.22 -1.65
CA ALA A 242 15.29 -19.26 -2.12
C ALA A 242 15.76 -19.91 -3.44
N ALA A 243 16.28 -19.11 -4.38
CA ALA A 243 16.86 -19.63 -5.61
C ALA A 243 18.13 -20.46 -5.35
N GLN A 244 18.99 -20.02 -4.42
CA GLN A 244 20.20 -20.74 -4.04
C GLN A 244 19.88 -22.10 -3.41
N ASP A 245 18.93 -22.14 -2.47
CA ASP A 245 18.51 -23.35 -1.75
C ASP A 245 17.87 -24.37 -2.70
N ALA A 246 17.18 -23.88 -3.73
CA ALA A 246 16.62 -24.70 -4.80
C ALA A 246 17.64 -25.11 -5.88
N GLY A 247 18.92 -24.77 -5.71
CA GLY A 247 20.02 -25.15 -6.62
C GLY A 247 20.22 -24.22 -7.83
N TRP A 248 19.44 -23.14 -7.95
CA TRP A 248 19.54 -22.15 -9.04
C TRP A 248 20.63 -21.11 -8.77
N THR A 249 21.86 -21.59 -8.59
CA THR A 249 23.03 -20.78 -8.18
C THR A 249 23.32 -19.60 -9.12
N GLN A 250 23.14 -19.79 -10.44
CA GLN A 250 23.37 -18.72 -11.41
C GLN A 250 22.38 -17.57 -11.23
N GLY A 251 21.08 -17.87 -11.07
CA GLY A 251 20.07 -16.86 -10.82
C GLY A 251 20.30 -16.14 -9.49
N ALA A 252 20.56 -16.89 -8.42
CA ALA A 252 20.88 -16.34 -7.11
C ALA A 252 22.05 -15.34 -7.18
N ALA A 253 23.13 -15.68 -7.88
CA ALA A 253 24.27 -14.78 -8.07
C ALA A 253 23.89 -13.49 -8.82
N ARG A 254 23.02 -13.57 -9.83
CA ARG A 254 22.51 -12.40 -10.58
C ARG A 254 21.64 -11.51 -9.70
N ALA A 255 20.74 -12.07 -8.90
CA ALA A 255 19.90 -11.30 -7.96
C ALA A 255 20.76 -10.56 -6.93
N ARG A 256 21.75 -11.24 -6.32
CA ARG A 256 22.69 -10.59 -5.37
C ARG A 256 23.54 -9.50 -6.03
N ALA A 257 23.91 -9.67 -7.30
CA ALA A 257 24.60 -8.62 -8.05
C ALA A 257 23.70 -7.38 -8.25
N LEU A 258 22.41 -7.58 -8.51
CA LEU A 258 21.43 -6.52 -8.61
C LEU A 258 21.26 -5.78 -7.26
N VAL A 259 21.16 -6.52 -6.14
CA VAL A 259 21.11 -5.93 -4.78
C VAL A 259 22.32 -5.02 -4.53
N ARG A 260 23.55 -5.51 -4.80
CA ARG A 260 24.78 -4.71 -4.64
C ARG A 260 24.78 -3.46 -5.53
N SER A 261 24.33 -3.59 -6.79
CA SER A 261 24.26 -2.47 -7.73
C SER A 261 23.29 -1.38 -7.26
N ILE A 262 22.13 -1.75 -6.72
CA ILE A 262 21.16 -0.79 -6.17
C ILE A 262 21.72 -0.15 -4.89
N GLY A 263 22.28 -0.96 -3.98
CA GLY A 263 22.84 -0.49 -2.70
C GLY A 263 24.01 0.48 -2.86
N ALA A 264 24.92 0.23 -3.80
CA ALA A 264 26.05 1.13 -4.06
C ALA A 264 25.59 2.51 -4.56
N ARG A 265 24.57 2.54 -5.43
CA ARG A 265 23.97 3.80 -5.92
C ARG A 265 23.26 4.56 -4.80
N ALA A 266 22.59 3.85 -3.89
CA ALA A 266 21.94 4.45 -2.73
C ALA A 266 22.96 5.15 -1.81
N SER A 267 24.09 4.50 -1.54
CA SER A 267 25.19 5.07 -0.75
C SER A 267 25.82 6.30 -1.42
N ALA A 268 26.07 6.23 -2.73
CA ALA A 268 26.63 7.35 -3.49
C ALA A 268 25.69 8.57 -3.61
N ALA A 269 24.38 8.37 -3.43
CA ALA A 269 23.37 9.43 -3.48
C ALA A 269 23.06 10.06 -2.11
N ALA A 270 23.61 9.52 -1.01
CA ALA A 270 23.46 10.11 0.32
C ALA A 270 24.29 11.41 0.39
N PRO A 271 23.73 12.53 0.90
CA PRO A 271 24.51 13.75 1.06
C PRO A 271 25.68 13.47 1.99
N ALA A 272 26.89 13.88 1.61
CA ALA A 272 28.04 13.87 2.49
C ALA A 272 27.66 14.65 3.75
N THR A 273 27.48 13.97 4.87
CA THR A 273 27.35 14.61 6.18
C THR A 273 28.69 15.27 6.47
N THR A 274 28.83 16.54 6.08
CA THR A 274 29.91 17.41 6.55
C THR A 274 29.70 17.60 8.04
N GLY A 275 30.66 17.10 8.82
CA GLY A 275 30.75 17.29 10.26
C GLY A 275 31.17 18.69 10.66
#